data_AF-A0A1F5C6G9-F1
#
_entry.id   AF-A0A1F5C6G9-F1
#
_cell.length_a   1.000
_cell.length_b   1.000
_cell.length_c   1.000
_cell.angle_alpha   90.00
_cell.angle_beta   90.00
_cell.angle_gamma   90.00
#
_symmetry.space_group_name_H-M   'P 1'
#
loop_
_entity.id
_entity.type
_entity.pdbx_description
1 polymer ?
#
loop_
_entity_poly.entity_id
_entity_poly.type
_entity_poly.pdbx_seq_one_letter_code
_entity_poly.pdbx_strand_id
1 'polypeptide(L)'
;MFYVYLLKSLKNKSLYIGFALDLRARIIKHNQGLVRSTKNIRPVELIYYEAYKHKSDALTREKRLKQFAKGYASLKGRLKNSLML
;
A
#
# COMPACT_ATOMS: atom_id res chain seq x y z
N MET A 1 -13.57 8.61 5.59
CA MET A 1 -12.36 8.84 4.78
C MET A 1 -11.97 7.53 4.11
N PHE A 2 -11.36 7.57 2.94
CA PHE A 2 -10.94 6.39 2.17
C PHE A 2 -9.42 6.41 1.97
N TYR A 3 -8.75 5.27 2.13
CA TYR A 3 -7.29 5.23 2.13
C TYR A 3 -6.74 4.33 1.03
N VAL A 4 -5.73 4.82 0.32
CA VAL A 4 -4.82 4.01 -0.51
C VAL A 4 -3.49 3.95 0.20
N TYR A 5 -2.87 2.78 0.30
CA TYR A 5 -1.64 2.60 1.07
C TYR A 5 -0.62 1.73 0.34
N LEU A 6 0.65 1.90 0.73
CA LEU A 6 1.79 1.10 0.31
C LEU A 6 2.42 0.44 1.54
N LEU A 7 2.46 -0.88 1.53
CA LEU A 7 3.19 -1.69 2.50
C LEU A 7 4.51 -2.16 1.89
N LYS A 8 5.53 -2.30 2.74
CA LYS A 8 6.81 -2.91 2.41
C LYS A 8 7.03 -4.13 3.29
N SER A 9 7.47 -5.23 2.70
CA SER A 9 7.89 -6.40 3.45
C SER A 9 9.23 -6.12 4.13
N LEU A 10 9.30 -6.38 5.43
CA LEU A 10 10.57 -6.37 6.15
C LEU A 10 11.43 -7.59 5.78
N LYS A 11 10.79 -8.70 5.37
CA LYS A 11 11.43 -9.97 5.02
C LYS A 11 12.18 -9.91 3.68
N ASN A 12 11.52 -9.45 2.62
CA ASN A 12 12.06 -9.53 1.26
C ASN A 12 11.91 -8.23 0.46
N LYS A 13 11.56 -7.12 1.12
CA LYS A 13 11.38 -5.79 0.51
C LYS A 13 10.30 -5.72 -0.57
N SER A 14 9.45 -6.75 -0.72
CA SER A 14 8.27 -6.72 -1.60
C SER A 14 7.34 -5.57 -1.23
N LEU A 15 6.74 -4.97 -2.25
CA LEU A 15 5.79 -3.87 -2.08
C LEU A 15 4.36 -4.36 -2.35
N TYR A 16 3.41 -3.84 -1.56
CA TYR A 16 1.99 -4.14 -1.71
C TYR A 16 1.17 -2.86 -1.67
N ILE A 17 0.33 -2.64 -2.68
CA ILE A 17 -0.61 -1.52 -2.72
C ILE A 17 -2.00 -2.04 -2.39
N GLY A 18 -2.73 -1.32 -1.55
CA GLY A 18 -4.10 -1.66 -1.21
C GLY A 18 -4.96 -0.47 -0.87
N PHE A 19 -6.22 -0.76 -0.61
CA PHE A 19 -7.25 0.18 -0.19
C PHE A 19 -7.88 -0.24 1.14
N ALA A 20 -8.30 0.72 1.96
CA ALA A 20 -9.01 0.49 3.22
C ALA A 20 -9.91 1.66 3.63
N LEU A 21 -10.97 1.34 4.40
CA LEU A 21 -11.77 2.32 5.16
C LEU A 21 -11.12 2.63 6.51
N ASP A 22 -10.56 1.60 7.15
CA ASP A 22 -9.79 1.69 8.38
C ASP A 22 -8.37 1.20 8.10
N LEU A 23 -7.44 2.15 7.96
CA LEU A 23 -6.05 1.87 7.66
C LEU A 23 -5.36 1.09 8.79
N ARG A 24 -5.63 1.44 10.05
CA ARG A 24 -4.98 0.81 11.22
C ARG A 24 -5.40 -0.65 11.35
N ALA A 25 -6.70 -0.91 11.35
CA ALA A 25 -7.22 -2.27 11.41
C ALA A 25 -6.74 -3.11 10.21
N ARG A 26 -6.60 -2.50 9.03
CA ARG A 26 -6.11 -3.21 7.84
C ARG A 26 -4.65 -3.66 7.99
N ILE A 27 -3.77 -2.81 8.51
CA ILE A 27 -2.35 -3.14 8.73
C ILE A 27 -2.22 -4.27 9.75
N ILE A 28 -3.00 -4.24 10.83
CA ILE A 28 -3.06 -5.33 11.81
C ILE A 28 -3.44 -6.66 11.13
N LYS A 29 -4.51 -6.67 10.32
CA LYS A 29 -4.92 -7.88 9.57
C LYS A 29 -3.84 -8.40 8.63
N HIS A 30 -3.12 -7.50 7.95
CA HIS A 30 -1.99 -7.90 7.10
C HIS A 30 -0.91 -8.61 7.91
N ASN A 31 -0.52 -8.07 9.08
CA ASN A 31 0.52 -8.68 9.91
C ASN A 31 0.06 -9.96 10.64
N GLN A 32 -1.23 -10.07 10.97
CA GLN A 32 -1.83 -11.31 11.48
C GLN A 32 -1.95 -12.42 10.43
N GLY A 33 -1.72 -12.12 9.14
CA GLY A 33 -1.81 -13.14 8.07
C GLY A 33 -3.22 -13.43 7.59
N LEU A 34 -4.18 -12.57 7.97
CA LEU A 34 -5.58 -12.67 7.58
C LEU A 34 -5.85 -12.14 6.17
N VAL A 35 -4.83 -11.63 5.48
CA VAL A 35 -4.92 -11.16 4.09
C VAL A 35 -4.07 -12.06 3.19
N ARG A 36 -4.74 -12.83 2.31
CA ARG A 36 -4.12 -13.81 1.40
C ARG A 36 -2.94 -13.22 0.61
N SER A 37 -3.12 -12.02 0.04
CA SER A 37 -2.11 -11.39 -0.83
C SER A 37 -0.82 -11.00 -0.12
N THR A 38 -0.84 -10.82 1.20
CA THR A 38 0.37 -10.48 1.96
C THR A 38 0.84 -11.59 2.87
N LYS A 39 0.10 -12.70 3.00
CA LYS A 39 0.36 -13.79 3.96
C LYS A 39 1.83 -14.26 3.94
N ASN A 40 2.44 -14.32 2.75
CA ASN A 40 3.79 -14.84 2.52
C ASN A 40 4.90 -13.78 2.59
N ILE A 41 4.55 -12.48 2.66
CA ILE A 41 5.52 -11.37 2.69
C ILE A 41 5.55 -10.64 4.04
N ARG A 42 4.90 -11.20 5.07
CA ARG A 42 4.95 -10.67 6.44
C ARG A 42 6.34 -10.86 7.07
N PRO A 43 6.71 -10.05 8.08
CA PRO A 43 5.99 -8.86 8.55
C PRO A 43 6.09 -7.71 7.52
N VAL A 44 5.07 -6.85 7.53
CA VAL A 44 4.97 -5.69 6.63
C VAL A 44 4.87 -4.39 7.43
N GLU A 45 5.55 -3.36 6.94
CA GLU A 45 5.53 -1.98 7.45
C GLU A 45 4.70 -1.08 6.52
N LEU A 46 3.97 -0.12 7.09
CA LEU A 46 3.31 0.94 6.32
C LEU A 46 4.34 2.01 5.96
N ILE A 47 4.58 2.22 4.67
CA ILE A 47 5.53 3.24 4.17
C ILE A 47 4.83 4.52 3.76
N TYR A 48 3.59 4.40 3.28
CA TYR A 48 2.88 5.51 2.69
C TYR A 48 1.38 5.29 2.68
N TYR A 49 0.60 6.37 2.80
CA TYR A 49 -0.83 6.36 2.52
C TYR A 49 -1.31 7.71 1.96
N GLU A 50 -2.44 7.66 1.25
CA GLU A 50 -3.21 8.79 0.75
C GLU A 50 -4.62 8.71 1.31
N ALA A 51 -5.18 9.85 1.72
CA ALA A 51 -6.55 9.97 2.20
C ALA A 51 -7.42 10.66 1.15
N TYR A 52 -8.61 10.11 0.91
CA TYR A 52 -9.57 10.56 -0.08
C TYR A 52 -10.95 10.76 0.56
N LYS A 53 -11.63 11.83 0.16
CA LYS A 53 -13.00 12.11 0.60
C LYS A 53 -14.01 11.14 -0.03
N HIS A 54 -13.86 10.82 -1.32
CA HIS A 54 -14.75 9.91 -2.04
C HIS A 54 -14.10 8.56 -2.35
N LYS A 55 -14.92 7.50 -2.27
CA LYS A 55 -14.49 6.11 -2.52
C LYS A 55 -13.98 5.90 -3.95
N SER A 56 -14.66 6.50 -4.92
CA SER A 56 -14.33 6.43 -6.34
C SER A 56 -12.91 6.91 -6.63
N ASP A 57 -12.49 8.00 -5.99
CA ASP A 57 -11.19 8.60 -6.20
C ASP A 57 -10.08 7.69 -5.69
N ALA A 58 -10.26 7.15 -4.48
CA ALA A 58 -9.34 6.19 -3.88
C ALA A 58 -9.22 4.90 -4.71
N LEU A 59 -10.33 4.33 -5.19
CA LEU A 59 -10.31 3.13 -6.02
C LEU A 59 -9.67 3.39 -7.40
N THR A 60 -9.95 4.56 -8.00
CA THR A 60 -9.31 4.98 -9.25
C THR A 60 -7.80 5.12 -9.06
N ARG A 61 -7.37 5.72 -7.94
CA ARG A 61 -5.96 5.83 -7.58
C ARG A 61 -5.30 4.47 -7.36
N GLU A 62 -5.91 3.59 -6.57
CA GLU A 62 -5.39 2.25 -6.29
C GLU A 62 -5.21 1.46 -7.59
N LYS A 63 -6.24 1.44 -8.45
CA LYS A 63 -6.18 0.82 -9.78
C LYS A 63 -5.04 1.42 -10.60
N ARG A 64 -4.90 2.76 -10.61
CA ARG A 64 -3.84 3.42 -11.36
C ARG A 64 -2.44 3.01 -10.88
N LEU A 65 -2.24 2.90 -9.57
CA LEU A 65 -0.97 2.47 -8.99
C LEU A 65 -0.64 0.99 -9.29
N LYS A 66 -1.66 0.12 -9.36
CA LYS A 66 -1.48 -1.30 -9.66
C LYS A 66 -1.25 -1.60 -11.15
N GLN A 67 -1.87 -0.82 -12.04
CA GLN A 67 -1.92 -1.13 -13.47
C GLN A 67 -0.95 -0.32 -14.32
N PHE A 68 -0.60 0.91 -13.93
CA PHE A 68 0.26 1.77 -14.75
C PHE A 68 1.64 1.96 -14.15
N ALA A 69 2.66 1.49 -14.88
CA ALA A 69 4.06 1.58 -14.48
C ALA A 69 4.49 3.02 -14.17
N LYS A 70 4.04 4.01 -14.95
CA LYS A 70 4.38 5.43 -14.74
C LYS A 70 3.91 5.95 -13.38
N GLY A 71 2.67 5.64 -13.00
CA GLY A 71 2.11 6.08 -11.71
C GLY A 71 2.83 5.43 -10.52
N TYR A 72 3.16 4.15 -10.65
CA TYR A 72 3.92 3.41 -9.66
C TYR A 72 5.37 3.91 -9.53
N ALA A 73 6.06 4.12 -10.66
CA ALA A 73 7.43 4.62 -10.70
C ALA A 73 7.54 6.04 -10.12
N SER A 74 6.61 6.93 -10.48
CA SER A 74 6.54 8.28 -9.90
C SER A 74 6.37 8.25 -8.38
N LEU A 75 5.48 7.38 -7.86
CA LEU A 75 5.32 7.21 -6.42
C LEU A 75 6.60 6.69 -5.76
N LYS A 76 7.26 5.68 -6.34
CA LYS A 76 8.53 5.15 -5.83
C LYS A 76 9.64 6.20 -5.81
N GLY A 77 9.74 7.01 -6.87
CA GLY A 77 10.72 8.10 -6.95
C GLY A 77 10.50 9.13 -5.84
N ARG A 78 9.25 9.48 -5.56
CA ARG A 78 8.91 10.40 -4.45
C ARG A 78 9.18 9.80 -3.07
N LEU A 79 9.15 8.49 -2.94
CA LEU A 79 9.39 7.74 -1.70
C LEU A 79 10.81 7.15 -1.61
N LYS A 80 11.78 7.66 -2.39
CA LYS A 80 13.14 7.10 -2.48
C LYS A 80 13.76 6.79 -1.11
N ASN A 81 13.75 7.78 -0.20
CA ASN A 81 14.35 7.63 1.12
C ASN A 81 13.57 6.67 2.03
N SER A 82 12.23 6.75 2.03
CA SER A 82 11.37 5.84 2.81
C SER A 82 11.46 4.40 2.32
N LEU A 83 11.74 4.20 1.03
CA LEU A 83 11.96 2.89 0.44
C LEU A 83 13.42 2.43 0.55
N MET A 84 14.34 3.32 0.91
CA MET A 84 15.80 3.11 0.86
C MET A 84 16.26 2.62 -0.52
N LEU A 85 15.75 3.27 -1.58
CA LEU A 85 16.12 3.05 -2.99
C LEU A 85 17.22 4.00 -3.45
#